data_AF-A0A8S3XNZ6-F1
#
_entry.id   AF-A0A8S3XNZ6-F1
#
_cell.length_a   1.000
_cell.length_b   1.000
_cell.length_c   1.000
_cell.angle_alpha   90.00
_cell.angle_beta   90.00
_cell.angle_gamma   90.00
#
_symmetry.space_group_name_H-M   'P 1'
#
loop_
_entity.id
_entity.type
_entity.pdbx_description
1 polymer ?
#
loop_
_entity_poly.entity_id
_entity_poly.type
_entity_poly.pdbx_seq_one_letter_code
_entity_poly.pdbx_strand_id
1 'polypeptide(L)'
;MNCEACRNRITGEELLRCIKCMTHYHYICLNITQSYYKANLGELRRSWICPLCISVTRRKGNNCNTPVRKQLENMDESSMFCEDLTISENTVEFSRPVMDTVENTPTSSGCTPAASITFDQFSRLLDLKLDTKLESFQASLTRTIRNEVSDQIAKVKSEFTVTTDFLRRSKGT
;
A
#
# COMPACT_ATOMS: atom_id res chain seq x y z
N MET A 1 -18.44 18.18 15.69
CA MET A 1 -18.27 17.21 14.60
C MET A 1 -17.16 16.25 14.99
N ASN A 2 -17.45 14.96 14.92
CA ASN A 2 -16.56 13.90 15.37
C ASN A 2 -16.12 13.06 14.16
N CYS A 3 -14.94 12.49 14.25
CA CYS A 3 -14.40 11.58 13.25
C CYS A 3 -15.08 10.22 13.36
N GLU A 4 -15.58 9.70 12.24
CA GLU A 4 -16.24 8.39 12.22
C GLU A 4 -15.27 7.24 12.56
N ALA A 5 -13.98 7.40 12.26
CA ALA A 5 -12.98 6.37 12.50
C ALA A 5 -12.50 6.30 13.96
N CYS A 6 -12.17 7.44 14.57
CA CYS A 6 -11.60 7.47 15.93
C CYS A 6 -12.56 8.04 17.00
N ARG A 7 -13.75 8.50 16.60
CA ARG A 7 -14.78 9.12 17.45
C ARG A 7 -14.37 10.40 18.17
N ASN A 8 -13.14 10.87 18.00
CA ASN A 8 -12.64 12.12 18.56
C ASN A 8 -13.15 13.34 17.79
N ARG A 9 -13.16 14.50 18.45
CA ARG A 9 -13.55 15.78 17.85
C ARG A 9 -12.57 16.18 16.74
N ILE A 10 -13.09 16.65 15.61
CA ILE A 10 -12.29 17.15 14.49
C ILE A 10 -12.11 18.66 14.62
N THR A 11 -10.88 19.13 14.46
CA THR A 11 -10.53 20.53 14.24
C THR A 11 -10.63 20.85 12.74
N GLY A 12 -11.00 22.08 12.36
CA GLY A 12 -11.31 22.42 10.97
C GLY A 12 -10.17 22.18 9.97
N GLU A 13 -8.92 22.19 10.44
CA GLU A 13 -7.72 21.98 9.61
C GLU A 13 -7.54 20.51 9.19
N GLU A 14 -7.97 19.57 10.02
CA GLU A 14 -7.75 18.13 9.82
C GLU A 14 -8.92 17.43 9.11
N LEU A 15 -9.92 18.21 8.71
CA LEU A 15 -11.20 17.74 8.22
C LEU A 15 -11.16 17.24 6.78
N LEU A 16 -11.56 15.99 6.61
CA LEU A 16 -11.96 15.43 5.32
C LEU A 16 -13.41 14.92 5.35
N ARG A 17 -14.19 15.25 4.32
CA ARG A 17 -15.61 14.90 4.21
C ARG A 17 -15.85 14.04 2.99
N CYS A 18 -16.54 12.91 3.18
CA CYS A 18 -16.91 12.03 2.07
C CYS A 18 -18.03 12.66 1.23
N ILE A 19 -17.89 12.72 -0.09
CA ILE A 19 -18.94 13.27 -0.97
C ILE A 19 -20.18 12.39 -1.10
N LYS A 20 -20.11 11.11 -0.70
CA LYS A 20 -21.22 10.14 -0.81
C LYS A 20 -22.08 10.09 0.44
N CYS A 21 -21.49 9.75 1.58
CA CYS A 21 -22.22 9.63 2.85
C CYS A 21 -22.14 10.87 3.74
N MET A 22 -21.41 11.91 3.32
CA MET A 22 -21.26 13.19 4.05
C MET A 22 -20.64 13.08 5.46
N THR A 23 -20.13 11.90 5.84
CA THR A 23 -19.42 11.69 7.12
C THR A 23 -18.04 12.34 7.12
N HIS A 24 -17.55 12.67 8.32
CA HIS A 24 -16.33 13.44 8.54
C HIS A 24 -15.24 12.57 9.16
N TYR A 25 -13.99 12.83 8.77
CA TYR A 25 -12.81 12.09 9.21
C TYR A 25 -11.64 13.03 9.44
N HIS A 26 -10.74 12.64 10.33
CA HIS A 26 -9.36 13.15 10.30
C HIS A 26 -8.63 12.51 9.12
N TYR A 27 -7.86 13.30 8.36
CA TYR A 27 -7.03 12.75 7.29
C TYR A 27 -6.02 11.71 7.82
N ILE A 28 -5.54 11.87 9.06
CA ILE A 28 -4.61 10.95 9.73
C ILE A 28 -5.26 9.58 9.97
N CYS A 29 -6.53 9.54 10.37
CA CYS A 29 -7.27 8.28 10.57
C CYS A 29 -7.49 7.48 9.30
N LEU A 30 -7.21 8.08 8.13
CA LEU A 30 -7.33 7.47 6.81
C LEU A 30 -5.96 7.11 6.22
N ASN A 31 -4.90 7.15 7.03
CA ASN A 31 -3.51 6.93 6.61
C ASN A 31 -3.05 7.89 5.50
N ILE A 32 -3.60 9.12 5.47
CA ILE A 32 -3.16 10.17 4.56
C ILE A 32 -2.05 10.95 5.26
N THR A 33 -0.91 11.14 4.60
CA THR A 33 0.20 11.93 5.16
C THR A 33 -0.13 13.42 5.12
N GLN A 34 0.38 14.18 6.09
CA GLN A 34 0.14 15.62 6.17
C GLN A 34 0.64 16.38 4.92
N SER A 35 1.78 15.97 4.37
CA SER A 35 2.34 16.55 3.13
C SER A 35 1.40 16.34 1.94
N TYR A 36 0.89 15.12 1.76
CA TYR A 36 -0.05 14.81 0.70
C TYR A 36 -1.38 15.54 0.88
N TYR A 37 -1.91 15.56 2.11
CA TYR A 37 -3.16 16.26 2.42
C TYR A 37 -3.06 17.76 2.11
N LYS A 38 -1.97 18.43 2.51
CA LYS A 38 -1.76 19.86 2.23
C LYS A 38 -1.60 20.12 0.73
N ALA A 39 -0.83 19.31 0.03
CA ALA A 39 -0.60 19.47 -1.41
C ALA A 39 -1.87 19.25 -2.26
N ASN A 40 -2.76 18.35 -1.83
CA ASN A 40 -3.93 17.92 -2.61
C ASN A 40 -5.26 18.35 -1.98
N LEU A 41 -5.24 19.28 -1.01
CA LEU A 41 -6.42 19.63 -0.19
C LEU A 41 -7.64 20.01 -1.04
N GLY A 42 -7.42 20.79 -2.10
CA GLY A 42 -8.50 21.25 -2.98
C GLY A 42 -9.14 20.13 -3.79
N GLU A 43 -8.37 19.13 -4.22
CA GLU A 43 -8.91 17.96 -4.92
C GLU A 43 -9.61 17.01 -3.93
N LEU A 44 -8.94 16.69 -2.82
CA LEU A 44 -9.48 15.84 -1.77
C LEU A 44 -10.84 16.34 -1.25
N ARG A 45 -11.02 17.65 -1.04
CA ARG A 45 -12.32 18.17 -0.60
C ARG A 45 -13.44 18.05 -1.65
N ARG A 46 -13.11 17.94 -2.94
CA ARG A 46 -14.09 17.91 -4.03
C ARG A 46 -14.49 16.50 -4.45
N SER A 47 -13.57 15.54 -4.39
CA SER A 47 -13.76 14.21 -4.98
C SER A 47 -13.59 13.05 -4.00
N TRP A 48 -13.16 13.30 -2.76
CA TRP A 48 -12.82 12.21 -1.87
C TRP A 48 -14.05 11.41 -1.40
N ILE A 49 -13.90 10.08 -1.46
CA ILE A 49 -14.90 9.11 -1.04
C ILE A 49 -14.28 8.25 0.06
N CYS A 50 -15.01 8.00 1.15
CA CYS A 50 -14.51 7.18 2.24
C CYS A 50 -14.38 5.69 1.85
N PRO A 51 -13.53 4.91 2.53
CA PRO A 51 -13.34 3.49 2.25
C PRO A 51 -14.64 2.67 2.27
N LEU A 52 -15.56 3.00 3.18
CA LEU A 52 -16.87 2.35 3.28
C LEU A 52 -17.67 2.55 1.99
N CYS A 53 -17.79 3.78 1.49
CA CYS A 53 -18.52 4.08 0.26
C CYS A 53 -17.83 3.52 -1.00
N ILE A 54 -16.50 3.50 -1.04
CA ILE A 54 -15.75 2.86 -2.14
C ILE A 54 -16.09 1.37 -2.21
N SER A 55 -16.07 0.68 -1.06
CA SER A 55 -16.33 -0.76 -0.98
C SER A 55 -17.75 -1.15 -1.45
N VAL A 56 -18.75 -0.31 -1.16
CA VAL A 56 -20.15 -0.51 -1.58
C VAL A 56 -20.29 -0.31 -3.09
N THR A 57 -19.66 0.73 -3.64
CA THR A 57 -19.79 1.08 -5.06
C THR A 57 -19.16 0.02 -5.97
N ARG A 58 -18.11 -0.68 -5.50
CA ARG A 58 -17.41 -1.73 -6.27
C ARG A 58 -18.23 -3.02 -6.45
N ARG A 59 -19.31 -3.23 -5.70
CA ARG A 59 -20.14 -4.45 -5.78
C ARG A 59 -21.07 -4.50 -7.00
N LYS A 60 -21.09 -3.48 -7.86
CA LYS A 60 -21.84 -3.49 -9.12
C LYS A 60 -21.10 -4.25 -10.23
N GLY A 61 -20.52 -5.40 -9.89
CA GLY A 61 -20.07 -6.40 -10.87
C GLY A 61 -21.23 -7.34 -11.15
N ASN A 62 -21.48 -7.65 -12.42
CA ASN A 62 -22.51 -8.61 -12.82
C ASN A 62 -22.16 -9.99 -12.22
N ASN A 63 -22.81 -10.36 -11.11
CA ASN A 63 -22.67 -11.69 -10.48
C ASN A 63 -23.40 -12.79 -11.27
N CYS A 64 -23.81 -12.53 -12.50
CA CYS A 64 -24.55 -13.48 -13.34
C CYS A 64 -23.74 -14.74 -13.70
N ASN A 65 -22.41 -14.73 -13.52
CA ASN A 65 -21.52 -15.85 -13.85
C ASN A 65 -20.85 -16.51 -12.64
N THR A 66 -21.24 -16.18 -11.40
CA THR A 66 -20.79 -16.98 -10.25
C THR A 66 -21.64 -18.25 -10.19
N PRO A 67 -21.07 -19.46 -10.33
CA PRO A 67 -21.85 -20.68 -10.22
C PRO A 67 -22.44 -20.76 -8.81
N VAL A 68 -23.76 -20.61 -8.73
CA VAL A 68 -24.50 -20.79 -7.49
C VAL A 68 -24.40 -22.26 -7.12
N ARG A 69 -23.67 -22.56 -6.04
CA ARG A 69 -23.71 -23.89 -5.41
C ARG A 69 -25.14 -24.05 -4.89
N LYS A 70 -26.00 -24.79 -5.63
CA LYS A 70 -27.35 -25.13 -5.19
C LYS A 70 -27.24 -25.80 -3.82
N GLN A 71 -27.62 -25.10 -2.76
CA GLN A 71 -27.91 -25.79 -1.52
C GLN A 71 -29.22 -26.53 -1.75
N LEU A 72 -29.19 -27.84 -1.53
CA LEU A 72 -30.37 -28.68 -1.57
C LEU A 72 -31.29 -28.18 -0.45
N GLU A 73 -32.36 -27.48 -0.83
CA GLU A 73 -33.43 -27.13 0.11
C GLU A 73 -34.13 -28.42 0.52
N ASN A 74 -33.96 -28.80 1.78
CA ASN A 74 -34.88 -29.68 2.47
C ASN A 74 -35.47 -28.90 3.66
N MET A 75 -36.79 -28.75 3.60
CA MET A 75 -37.76 -28.58 4.69
C MET A 75 -38.09 -27.16 5.19
N ASP A 76 -39.29 -26.75 4.75
CA ASP A 76 -40.45 -26.24 5.52
C ASP A 76 -40.36 -25.01 6.44
N GLU A 77 -41.46 -24.25 6.33
CA GLU A 77 -41.82 -23.02 7.02
C GLU A 77 -41.65 -23.05 8.55
N SER A 78 -40.99 -22.03 9.10
CA SER A 78 -41.58 -21.04 10.02
C SER A 78 -40.54 -20.45 10.98
N SER A 79 -40.81 -19.22 11.39
CA SER A 79 -40.25 -18.52 12.57
C SER A 79 -38.98 -17.69 12.36
N MET A 80 -39.20 -16.41 12.05
CA MET A 80 -38.84 -15.26 12.90
C MET A 80 -38.04 -15.62 14.17
N PHE A 81 -36.80 -15.14 14.30
CA PHE A 81 -36.22 -14.44 15.46
C PHE A 81 -34.76 -14.07 15.15
N CYS A 82 -34.39 -12.84 15.52
CA CYS A 82 -33.02 -12.37 15.54
C CYS A 82 -32.37 -12.79 16.86
N GLU A 83 -31.21 -13.43 16.84
CA GLU A 83 -30.15 -13.19 17.83
C GLU A 83 -28.80 -13.79 17.39
N ASP A 84 -27.77 -13.00 17.67
CA ASP A 84 -26.40 -13.33 18.10
C ASP A 84 -25.92 -14.78 17.97
N LEU A 85 -24.68 -14.96 17.46
CA LEU A 85 -23.66 -15.85 18.04
C LEU A 85 -22.39 -15.92 17.16
N THR A 86 -21.32 -15.37 17.74
CA THR A 86 -19.99 -15.98 17.91
C THR A 86 -19.22 -16.53 16.71
N ILE A 87 -18.04 -15.92 16.53
CA ILE A 87 -16.89 -16.43 15.80
C ILE A 87 -16.47 -17.79 16.41
N SER A 88 -16.62 -18.86 15.64
CA SER A 88 -16.01 -20.16 15.91
C SER A 88 -14.88 -20.38 14.90
N GLU A 89 -13.66 -20.37 15.41
CA GLU A 89 -12.43 -20.79 14.75
C GLU A 89 -12.52 -22.30 14.48
N ASN A 90 -12.57 -22.70 13.20
CA ASN A 90 -12.40 -24.09 12.80
C ASN A 90 -11.31 -24.17 11.73
N THR A 91 -10.17 -24.69 12.16
CA THR A 91 -9.14 -25.36 11.37
C THR A 91 -9.78 -26.29 10.33
N VAL A 92 -9.51 -26.05 9.05
CA VAL A 92 -9.86 -26.99 7.98
C VAL A 92 -8.59 -27.61 7.43
N GLU A 93 -8.41 -28.88 7.77
CA GLU A 93 -7.40 -29.77 7.23
C GLU A 93 -7.52 -29.87 5.71
N PHE A 94 -6.35 -29.84 5.09
CA PHE A 94 -6.12 -29.80 3.65
C PHE A 94 -6.35 -31.19 3.04
N SER A 95 -7.58 -31.46 2.57
CA SER A 95 -7.87 -32.63 1.72
C SER A 95 -7.86 -32.24 0.25
N ARG A 96 -6.84 -32.71 -0.49
CA ARG A 96 -6.70 -32.60 -1.95
C ARG A 96 -7.80 -33.40 -2.66
N PRO A 97 -8.45 -32.87 -3.71
CA PRO A 97 -9.20 -33.69 -4.64
C PRO A 97 -8.32 -34.17 -5.81
N VAL A 98 -8.52 -35.45 -6.09
CA VAL A 98 -7.97 -36.29 -7.15
C VAL A 98 -8.35 -35.74 -8.53
N MET A 99 -7.40 -35.77 -9.46
CA MET A 99 -7.63 -35.53 -10.88
C MET A 99 -8.32 -36.75 -11.50
N ASP A 100 -9.49 -36.55 -12.09
CA ASP A 100 -10.01 -37.47 -13.10
C ASP A 100 -10.05 -36.78 -14.47
N THR A 101 -9.34 -37.45 -15.37
CA THR A 101 -9.15 -37.21 -16.79
C THR A 101 -10.46 -37.41 -17.55
N VAL A 102 -10.89 -36.42 -18.33
CA VAL A 102 -11.80 -36.66 -19.47
C VAL A 102 -11.37 -35.82 -20.67
N GLU A 103 -11.11 -36.54 -21.76
CA GLU A 103 -10.69 -36.09 -23.07
C GLU A 103 -11.78 -35.35 -23.88
N ASN A 104 -11.31 -34.35 -24.63
CA ASN A 104 -11.64 -33.99 -26.01
C ASN A 104 -13.07 -33.56 -26.39
N THR A 105 -13.23 -32.27 -26.70
CA THR A 105 -13.71 -31.84 -28.03
C THR A 105 -13.26 -30.40 -28.35
N PRO A 106 -12.75 -30.12 -29.57
CA PRO A 106 -12.24 -28.80 -29.95
C PRO A 106 -13.37 -27.96 -30.57
N THR A 107 -13.54 -26.72 -30.11
CA THR A 107 -14.24 -25.71 -30.90
C THR A 107 -13.50 -24.39 -30.80
N SER A 108 -12.87 -24.05 -31.92
CA SER A 108 -12.14 -22.82 -32.16
C SER A 108 -13.03 -21.60 -32.00
N SER A 109 -12.67 -20.70 -31.09
CA SER A 109 -13.03 -19.29 -31.17
C SER A 109 -11.83 -18.48 -30.74
N GLY A 110 -11.17 -17.87 -31.73
CA GLY A 110 -9.95 -17.11 -31.57
C GLY A 110 -10.18 -15.85 -30.76
N CYS A 111 -9.48 -15.75 -29.64
CA CYS A 111 -9.03 -14.50 -29.07
C CYS A 111 -7.57 -14.74 -28.69
N THR A 112 -6.68 -13.96 -29.27
CA THR A 112 -5.27 -13.95 -28.89
C THR A 112 -5.19 -13.68 -27.38
N PRO A 113 -4.51 -14.51 -26.58
CA PRO A 113 -4.24 -14.16 -25.21
C PRO A 113 -3.27 -12.98 -25.26
N ALA A 114 -3.80 -11.77 -25.05
CA ALA A 114 -2.98 -10.64 -24.64
C ALA A 114 -2.10 -11.16 -23.50
N ALA A 115 -0.78 -11.10 -23.67
CA ALA A 115 0.20 -11.70 -22.78
C ALA A 115 -0.12 -11.36 -21.31
N SER A 116 -0.86 -12.25 -20.65
CA SER A 116 -1.30 -12.04 -19.29
C SER A 116 -0.09 -12.32 -18.43
N ILE A 117 0.53 -11.25 -17.91
CA ILE A 117 1.61 -11.37 -16.93
C ILE A 117 1.11 -12.29 -15.82
N THR A 118 1.81 -13.40 -15.64
CA THR A 118 1.51 -14.29 -14.51
C THR A 118 1.89 -13.58 -13.22
N PHE A 119 1.24 -13.94 -12.12
CA PHE A 119 1.57 -13.39 -10.81
C PHE A 119 3.07 -13.55 -10.48
N ASP A 120 3.70 -14.64 -10.91
CA ASP A 120 5.13 -14.88 -10.75
C ASP A 120 6.00 -13.88 -11.52
N GLN A 121 5.57 -13.50 -12.73
CA GLN A 121 6.26 -12.47 -13.52
C GLN A 121 6.18 -11.10 -12.84
N PHE A 122 5.04 -10.77 -12.24
CA PHE A 122 4.89 -9.53 -11.47
C PHE A 122 5.76 -9.54 -10.21
N SER A 123 5.79 -10.65 -9.47
CA SER A 123 6.62 -10.81 -8.28
C SER A 123 8.10 -10.60 -8.59
N ARG A 124 8.62 -11.21 -9.66
CA ARG A 124 10.00 -11.01 -10.11
C ARG A 124 10.30 -9.56 -10.50
N LEU A 125 9.36 -8.88 -11.14
CA LEU A 125 9.53 -7.47 -11.50
C LEU A 125 9.57 -6.58 -10.25
N LEU A 126 8.78 -6.90 -9.22
CA LEU A 126 8.81 -6.19 -7.95
C LEU A 126 10.15 -6.40 -7.26
N ASP A 127 10.62 -7.65 -7.13
CA ASP A 127 11.91 -7.95 -6.50
C ASP A 127 13.05 -7.22 -7.21
N LEU A 128 13.10 -7.29 -8.54
CA LEU A 128 14.12 -6.59 -9.33
C LEU A 128 14.06 -5.07 -9.15
N LYS A 129 12.85 -4.49 -9.05
CA LYS A 129 12.69 -3.04 -8.79
C LYS A 129 13.10 -2.66 -7.37
N LEU A 130 12.81 -3.51 -6.38
CA LEU A 130 13.21 -3.30 -5.00
C LEU A 130 14.73 -3.35 -4.88
N ASP A 131 15.37 -4.36 -5.46
CA ASP A 131 16.83 -4.51 -5.48
C ASP A 131 17.51 -3.30 -6.15
N THR A 132 17.01 -2.90 -7.32
CA THR A 132 17.51 -1.70 -8.03
C THR A 132 17.43 -0.44 -7.15
N LYS A 133 16.33 -0.28 -6.40
CA LYS A 133 16.16 0.87 -5.51
C LYS A 133 17.07 0.79 -4.29
N LEU A 134 17.27 -0.40 -3.75
CA LEU A 134 18.18 -0.64 -2.62
C LEU A 134 19.62 -0.34 -3.02
N GLU A 135 20.09 -0.87 -4.15
CA GLU A 135 21.42 -0.59 -4.69
C GLU A 135 21.62 0.90 -4.97
N SER A 136 20.63 1.56 -5.58
CA SER A 136 20.67 2.99 -5.84
C SER A 136 20.79 3.81 -4.56
N PHE A 137 20.03 3.44 -3.51
CA PHE A 137 20.09 4.11 -2.22
C PHE A 137 21.44 3.87 -1.53
N GLN A 138 21.94 2.64 -1.54
CA GLN A 138 23.25 2.28 -0.98
C GLN A 138 24.39 3.02 -1.67
N ALA A 139 24.37 3.11 -3.00
CA ALA A 139 25.36 3.86 -3.78
C ALA A 139 25.32 5.36 -3.46
N SER A 140 24.11 5.93 -3.32
CA SER A 140 23.94 7.33 -2.92
C SER A 140 24.52 7.61 -1.54
N LEU A 141 24.17 6.79 -0.56
CA LEU A 141 24.61 6.94 0.83
C LEU A 141 26.13 6.77 0.95
N THR A 142 26.70 5.78 0.27
CA THR A 142 28.15 5.55 0.22
C THR A 142 28.89 6.74 -0.40
N ARG A 143 28.33 7.34 -1.47
CA ARG A 143 28.90 8.54 -2.10
C ARG A 143 28.86 9.73 -1.15
N THR A 144 27.74 9.99 -0.48
CA THR A 144 27.60 11.11 0.46
C THR A 144 28.59 10.99 1.61
N ILE A 145 28.68 9.82 2.24
CA ILE A 145 29.63 9.60 3.33
C ILE A 145 31.08 9.76 2.84
N ARG A 146 31.41 9.18 1.67
CA ARG A 146 32.77 9.31 1.11
C ARG A 146 33.14 10.77 0.87
N ASN A 147 32.23 11.56 0.30
CA ASN A 147 32.48 12.96 0.01
C ASN A 147 32.68 13.75 1.30
N GLU A 148 31.80 13.59 2.29
CA GLU A 148 31.91 14.30 3.57
C GLU A 148 33.21 13.95 4.29
N VAL A 149 33.57 12.66 4.36
CA VAL A 149 34.83 12.23 4.98
C VAL A 149 36.03 12.81 4.24
N SER A 150 36.00 12.83 2.91
CA SER A 150 37.06 13.43 2.10
C SER A 150 37.21 14.93 2.35
N ASP A 151 36.08 15.65 2.47
CA ASP A 151 36.06 17.09 2.71
C ASP A 151 36.59 17.43 4.11
N GLN A 152 36.20 16.66 5.13
CA GLN A 152 36.73 16.80 6.49
C GLN A 152 38.24 16.52 6.54
N ILE A 153 38.72 15.50 5.82
CA ILE A 153 40.16 15.21 5.73
C ILE A 153 40.90 16.37 5.04
N ALA A 154 40.35 16.92 3.95
CA ALA A 154 40.95 18.06 3.26
C ALA A 154 41.03 19.30 4.16
N LYS A 155 39.98 19.54 4.95
CA LYS A 155 39.93 20.64 5.93
C LYS A 155 40.95 20.46 7.06
N VAL A 156 41.06 19.27 7.65
CA VAL A 156 42.08 19.01 8.69
C VAL A 156 43.49 19.17 8.13
N LYS A 157 43.74 18.72 6.89
CA LYS A 157 45.04 18.91 6.23
C LYS A 157 45.38 20.38 6.02
N SER A 158 44.41 21.21 5.62
CA SER A 158 44.64 22.65 5.45
C SER A 158 44.93 23.33 6.79
N GLU A 159 44.16 23.04 7.84
CA GLU A 159 44.39 23.56 9.19
C GLU A 159 45.78 23.18 9.74
N PHE A 160 46.21 21.94 9.51
CA PHE A 160 47.54 21.49 9.92
C PHE A 160 48.66 22.20 9.16
N THR A 161 48.47 22.45 7.86
CA THR A 161 49.43 23.18 7.02
C THR A 161 49.57 24.62 7.49
N VAL A 162 48.45 25.31 7.76
CA VAL A 162 48.43 26.68 8.31
C VAL A 162 49.18 26.76 9.63
N THR A 163 48.93 25.80 10.53
CA THR A 163 49.58 25.76 11.84
C THR A 163 51.09 25.51 11.71
N THR A 164 51.49 24.62 10.80
CA THR A 164 52.91 24.30 10.57
C THR A 164 53.65 25.49 9.96
N ASP A 165 53.04 26.20 9.00
CA ASP A 165 53.62 27.40 8.39
C ASP A 165 53.78 28.54 9.40
N PHE A 166 52.83 28.69 10.34
CA PHE A 166 52.94 29.65 11.44
C PHE A 166 54.18 29.38 12.30
N LEU A 167 54.39 28.12 12.73
CA LEU A 167 55.56 27.72 13.53
C LEU A 167 56.88 27.90 12.78
N ARG A 168 56.88 27.77 11.45
CA ARG A 168 58.06 28.02 10.62
C ARG A 168 58.43 29.50 10.57
N ARG A 169 57.43 30.39 10.50
CA ARG A 169 57.65 31.85 10.48
C ARG A 169 58.10 32.40 11.83
N SER A 170 57.63 31.84 12.95
CA SER A 170 57.95 32.33 14.29
C SER A 170 59.38 32.03 14.77
N LYS A 171 60.13 31.18 14.07
CA LYS A 171 61.53 30.84 14.41
C LYS A 171 62.57 31.63 13.60
N GLY A 172 62.14 32.51 12.70
CA GLY A 172 63.01 33.26 11.78
C GLY A 172 63.30 34.73 12.18
N THR A 173 62.90 35.14 13.38
CA THR A 173 63.17 36.45 14.00
C THR A 173 63.92 36.25 15.30
#